data_AF-A0A9D8MS70-F1
#
_entry.id   AF-A0A9D8MS70-F1
#
_cell.length_a   1.000
_cell.length_b   1.000
_cell.length_c   1.000
_cell.angle_alpha   90.00
_cell.angle_beta   90.00
_cell.angle_gamma   90.00
#
_symmetry.space_group_name_H-M   'P 1'
#
loop_
_entity.id
_entity.type
_entity.pdbx_description
1 polymer ?
#
loop_
_entity_poly.entity_id
_entity_poly.type
_entity_poly.pdbx_seq_one_letter_code
_entity_poly.pdbx_strand_id
1 'polypeptide(L)'
;MTLRRNILALLLLAPCASLFVLAQDGNDEVGVWSEIGIEKAITKNWDAGLDLEYRAQNKARFSVGLGTSYKVSKYLKLGINYNFLYSEKNKYKVKEE
;
A
#
# COMPACT_ATOMS: atom_id res chain seq x y z
N MET A 1 -27.46 9.48 15.41
CA MET A 1 -26.99 8.10 15.62
C MET A 1 -25.79 7.78 14.71
N THR A 2 -24.77 8.65 14.65
CA THR A 2 -23.63 8.54 13.70
C THR A 2 -22.27 8.54 14.41
N LEU A 3 -22.17 9.16 15.58
CA LEU A 3 -20.91 9.32 16.32
C LEU A 3 -20.33 8.00 16.84
N ARG A 4 -21.17 7.09 17.38
CA ARG A 4 -20.72 5.78 17.89
C ARG A 4 -20.24 4.82 16.78
N ARG A 5 -20.79 4.94 15.57
CA ARG A 5 -20.42 4.09 14.42
C ARG A 5 -19.06 4.47 13.83
N ASN A 6 -18.72 5.77 13.86
CA ASN A 6 -17.42 6.26 13.40
C ASN A 6 -16.30 6.01 14.43
N ILE A 7 -16.59 6.04 15.73
CA ILE A 7 -15.61 5.72 16.78
C ILE A 7 -15.18 4.25 16.71
N LEU A 8 -16.11 3.32 16.43
CA LEU A 8 -15.80 1.91 16.20
C LEU A 8 -14.88 1.69 14.99
N ALA A 9 -15.12 2.41 13.89
CA ALA A 9 -14.24 2.36 12.72
C ALA A 9 -12.84 2.92 13.02
N LEU A 10 -12.74 3.97 13.83
CA LEU A 10 -11.47 4.56 14.26
C LEU A 10 -10.69 3.64 15.22
N LEU A 11 -11.40 2.92 16.11
CA LEU A 11 -10.82 1.93 17.03
C LEU A 11 -10.30 0.68 16.32
N LEU A 12 -10.91 0.29 15.20
CA LEU A 12 -10.46 -0.82 14.36
C LEU A 12 -9.19 -0.50 13.56
N LEU A 13 -8.88 0.78 13.30
CA LEU A 13 -7.64 1.21 12.62
C LEU A 13 -6.43 1.33 13.55
N ALA A 14 -6.67 1.49 14.86
CA ALA A 14 -5.62 1.69 15.87
C ALA A 14 -4.58 0.56 15.98
N PRO A 15 -4.91 -0.75 15.82
CA PRO A 15 -3.94 -1.83 15.93
C PRO A 15 -2.92 -1.90 14.77
N CYS A 16 -3.23 -1.32 13.61
CA CYS A 16 -2.31 -1.32 12.48
C CYS A 16 -1.14 -0.34 12.67
N ALA A 17 -1.29 0.68 13.52
CA ALA A 17 -0.29 1.72 13.73
C ALA A 17 0.90 1.27 14.60
N SER A 18 0.76 0.23 15.42
CA SER A 18 1.83 -0.24 16.32
C SER A 18 2.87 -1.14 15.61
N LEU A 19 2.57 -1.65 14.41
CA LEU A 19 3.47 -2.52 13.64
C LEU A 19 4.62 -1.74 12.96
N PHE A 20 4.51 -0.42 12.83
CA PHE A 20 5.53 0.42 12.17
C PHE A 20 6.81 0.65 13.00
N VAL A 21 6.75 0.43 14.32
CA VAL A 21 7.86 0.78 15.24
C VAL A 21 8.87 -0.35 15.42
N LEU A 22 8.47 -1.63 15.23
CA LEU A 22 9.32 -2.78 15.61
C LEU A 22 10.25 -3.31 14.51
N ALA A 23 10.20 -2.78 13.29
CA ALA A 23 10.98 -3.27 12.15
C ALA A 23 12.11 -2.34 11.71
N GLN A 24 12.45 -1.33 12.53
CA GLN A 24 13.54 -0.39 12.23
C GLN A 24 14.91 -0.89 12.71
N ASP A 25 14.99 -2.08 13.33
CA ASP A 25 16.22 -2.61 13.90
C ASP A 25 17.03 -3.42 12.87
N GLY A 26 17.79 -2.69 12.04
CA GLY A 26 19.17 -2.99 11.63
C GLY A 26 19.52 -4.26 10.81
N ASN A 27 18.66 -5.27 10.71
CA ASN A 27 18.96 -6.49 9.96
C ASN A 27 18.14 -6.57 8.66
N ASP A 28 18.85 -6.65 7.53
CA ASP A 28 18.29 -6.72 6.17
C ASP A 28 17.33 -7.88 5.89
N GLU A 29 17.18 -8.79 6.86
CA GLU A 29 16.39 -10.02 6.77
C GLU A 29 14.89 -9.80 7.03
N VAL A 30 14.51 -8.74 7.76
CA VAL A 30 13.11 -8.48 8.15
C VAL A 30 12.67 -7.10 7.69
N GLY A 31 11.51 -7.04 7.02
CA GLY A 31 10.94 -5.79 6.52
C GLY A 31 9.44 -5.72 6.75
N VAL A 32 8.92 -4.51 6.95
CA VAL A 32 7.48 -4.25 7.06
C VAL A 32 6.96 -3.73 5.73
N TRP A 33 5.88 -4.35 5.27
CA TRP A 33 5.11 -3.93 4.11
C TRP A 33 3.72 -3.50 4.57
N SER A 34 3.31 -2.30 4.19
CA SER A 34 2.01 -1.76 4.54
C SER A 34 1.37 -1.16 3.31
N GLU A 35 0.13 -1.56 3.04
CA GLU A 35 -0.63 -1.15 1.88
C GLU A 35 -1.99 -0.64 2.33
N ILE A 36 -2.42 0.49 1.76
CA ILE A 36 -3.74 1.06 1.94
C ILE A 36 -4.33 1.25 0.54
N GLY A 37 -5.37 0.48 0.24
CA GLY A 37 -6.10 0.53 -1.04
C GLY A 37 -7.53 1.01 -0.87
N ILE A 38 -8.00 1.79 -1.84
CA ILE A 38 -9.42 2.18 -1.97
C ILE A 38 -9.91 1.69 -3.32
N GLU A 39 -10.87 0.76 -3.33
CA GLU A 39 -11.56 0.31 -4.54
C GLU A 39 -12.98 0.88 -4.60
N LYS A 40 -13.36 1.38 -5.77
CA LYS A 40 -14.72 1.87 -6.06
C LYS A 40 -15.29 1.15 -7.27
N ALA A 41 -16.43 0.50 -7.07
CA ALA A 41 -17.25 0.01 -8.17
C ALA A 41 -17.81 1.20 -8.96
N ILE A 42 -17.37 1.31 -10.21
CA ILE A 42 -17.85 2.34 -11.15
C ILE A 42 -19.11 1.84 -11.84
N THR A 43 -19.14 0.55 -12.18
CA THR A 43 -20.34 -0.15 -12.66
C THR A 43 -20.41 -1.54 -12.01
N LYS A 44 -21.46 -2.31 -12.27
CA LYS A 44 -21.59 -3.70 -11.78
C LYS A 44 -20.44 -4.61 -12.22
N ASN A 45 -19.78 -4.27 -13.33
CA ASN A 45 -18.74 -5.09 -13.94
C ASN A 45 -17.37 -4.40 -13.94
N TRP A 46 -17.27 -3.14 -13.49
CA TRP A 46 -16.05 -2.35 -13.62
C TRP A 46 -15.72 -1.65 -12.31
N ASP A 47 -14.51 -1.88 -11.82
CA ASP A 47 -13.99 -1.33 -10.58
C ASP A 47 -12.72 -0.51 -10.89
N ALA A 48 -12.53 0.58 -10.16
CA ALA A 48 -11.31 1.39 -10.20
C ALA A 48 -10.76 1.54 -8.78
N GLY A 49 -9.44 1.52 -8.65
CA GLY A 49 -8.75 1.54 -7.37
C GLY A 49 -7.58 2.51 -7.34
N LEU A 50 -7.26 2.96 -6.14
CA LEU A 50 -6.04 3.69 -5.83
C LEU A 50 -5.38 3.03 -4.62
N ASP A 51 -4.10 2.72 -4.77
CA ASP A 51 -3.31 2.01 -3.76
C ASP A 51 -2.13 2.87 -3.31
N LEU A 52 -1.83 2.83 -2.02
CA LEU A 52 -0.66 3.46 -1.41
C LEU A 52 0.12 2.39 -0.66
N GLU A 53 1.37 2.16 -1.04
CA GLU A 53 2.24 1.19 -0.38
C GLU A 53 3.43 1.91 0.27
N TYR A 54 3.76 1.49 1.48
CA TYR A 54 4.99 1.80 2.17
C TYR A 54 5.72 0.52 2.56
N ARG A 55 6.99 0.42 2.14
CA ARG A 55 7.92 -0.65 2.51
C ARG A 55 9.05 -0.08 3.35
N ALA A 56 9.22 -0.62 4.55
CA ALA A 56 10.40 -0.43 5.36
C ALA A 56 11.21 -1.73 5.39
N GLN A 57 12.18 -1.86 4.47
CA GLN A 57 13.10 -3.00 4.45
C GLN A 57 14.46 -2.55 3.90
N ASN A 58 15.44 -2.36 4.78
CA ASN A 58 16.76 -1.75 4.52
C ASN A 58 16.67 -0.29 4.00
N LYS A 59 15.85 -0.04 2.97
CA LYS A 59 15.49 1.28 2.44
C LYS A 59 13.99 1.46 2.42
N ALA A 60 13.55 2.68 2.72
CA ALA A 60 12.18 3.06 2.53
C ALA A 60 11.84 3.09 1.02
N ARG A 61 10.74 2.44 0.65
CA ARG A 61 10.12 2.56 -0.67
C ARG A 61 8.67 2.95 -0.47
N PHE A 62 8.24 3.92 -1.26
CA PHE A 62 6.86 4.32 -1.37
C PHE A 62 6.35 3.99 -2.76
N SER A 63 5.09 3.56 -2.88
CA SER A 63 4.46 3.44 -4.18
C SER A 63 3.02 3.94 -4.17
N VAL A 64 2.60 4.43 -5.34
CA VAL A 64 1.22 4.84 -5.61
C VAL A 64 0.72 4.05 -6.80
N GLY A 65 -0.32 3.26 -6.59
CA GLY A 65 -0.98 2.43 -7.59
C GLY A 65 -2.27 3.07 -8.08
N LEU A 66 -2.53 2.95 -9.38
CA LEU A 66 -3.85 3.16 -9.97
C LEU A 66 -4.26 1.90 -10.71
N GLY A 67 -5.37 1.32 -10.25
CA GLY A 67 -5.86 0.03 -10.71
C GLY A 67 -7.22 0.15 -11.35
N THR A 68 -7.48 -0.73 -12.30
CA THR A 68 -8.83 -0.94 -12.78
C THR A 68 -9.05 -2.39 -13.17
N SER A 69 -10.27 -2.88 -12.96
CA SER A 69 -10.61 -4.27 -13.23
C SER A 69 -12.01 -4.43 -13.80
N TYR A 70 -12.17 -5.40 -14.70
CA TYR A 70 -13.40 -5.68 -15.42
C TYR A 70 -13.80 -7.16 -15.27
N LYS A 71 -15.04 -7.41 -14.88
CA LYS A 71 -15.64 -8.75 -14.88
C LYS A 71 -16.06 -9.13 -16.29
N VAL A 72 -15.31 -10.05 -16.89
CA VAL A 72 -15.63 -10.67 -18.19
C VAL A 72 -16.75 -11.71 -18.00
N SER A 73 -16.74 -12.44 -16.89
CA SER A 73 -17.79 -13.39 -16.54
C SER A 73 -17.99 -13.46 -15.02
N LYS A 74 -18.94 -14.27 -14.55
CA LYS A 74 -19.16 -14.51 -13.12
C LYS A 74 -17.92 -15.12 -12.43
N TYR A 75 -17.07 -15.81 -13.19
CA TYR A 75 -15.90 -16.53 -12.68
C TYR A 75 -14.56 -15.90 -13.09
N LEU A 76 -14.57 -14.91 -14.00
CA LEU A 76 -13.36 -14.30 -14.55
C LEU A 76 -13.40 -12.78 -14.43
N LYS A 77 -12.39 -12.22 -13.75
CA LYS A 77 -12.11 -10.78 -13.66
C LYS A 77 -10.71 -10.52 -14.24
N LEU A 78 -10.60 -9.53 -15.11
CA LEU A 78 -9.31 -9.05 -15.62
C LEU A 78 -8.98 -7.74 -14.94
N GLY A 79 -7.72 -7.52 -14.60
CA GLY A 79 -7.26 -6.29 -13.96
C GLY A 79 -5.99 -5.78 -14.62
N ILE A 80 -5.86 -4.46 -14.70
CA ILE A 80 -4.62 -3.77 -15.04
C ILE A 80 -4.31 -2.77 -13.93
N ASN A 81 -3.05 -2.69 -13.54
CA ASN A 81 -2.61 -1.86 -12.44
C ASN A 81 -1.31 -1.16 -12.84
N TYR A 82 -1.22 0.15 -12.60
CA TYR A 82 -0.03 0.95 -12.82
C TYR A 82 0.49 1.46 -11.50
N ASN A 83 1.69 1.03 -11.11
CA ASN A 83 2.32 1.41 -9.86
C ASN A 83 3.50 2.34 -10.14
N PHE A 84 3.44 3.56 -9.60
CA PHE A 84 4.58 4.45 -9.55
C PHE A 84 5.40 4.13 -8.30
N LEU A 85 6.67 3.76 -8.47
CA LEU A 85 7.56 3.40 -7.38
C LEU A 85 8.58 4.51 -7.14
N TYR A 86 8.64 4.99 -5.90
CA TYR A 86 9.68 5.89 -5.43
C TYR A 86 10.53 5.18 -4.36
N SER A 87 11.83 5.13 -4.58
CA SER A 87 12.78 4.54 -3.65
C SER A 87 13.99 5.44 -3.57
N GLU A 88 14.49 5.69 -2.37
CA GLU A 88 15.73 6.44 -2.20
C GLU A 88 16.89 5.73 -2.91
N LYS A 89 17.46 6.40 -3.91
CA LYS A 89 18.70 5.96 -4.55
C LYS A 89 19.87 6.37 -3.67
N ASN A 90 20.73 5.42 -3.32
CA ASN A 90 21.99 5.75 -2.68
C ASN A 90 22.79 6.69 -3.60
N LYS A 91 23.10 7.89 -3.10
CA LYS A 91 24.26 8.63 -3.58
C LYS A 91 25.51 7.91 -3.07
N TYR A 92 25.87 6.79 -3.70
CA TYR A 92 27.26 6.37 -3.62
C TYR A 92 28.05 7.42 -4.41
N LYS A 93 28.58 8.43 -3.71
CA LYS A 93 29.80 9.07 -4.18
C LYS A 93 30.83 7.95 -4.25
N VAL A 94 31.14 7.52 -5.47
CA VAL A 94 32.41 6.85 -5.72
C VAL A 94 33.46 7.80 -5.17
N LYS A 95 34.12 7.42 -4.06
CA LYS A 95 35.40 8.04 -3.71
C LYS A 95 36.32 7.62 -4.85
N GLU A 96 36.59 8.55 -5.77
CA GLU A 96 37.76 8.45 -6.63
C GLU A 96 38.98 8.57 -5.71
N GLU A 97 39.82 7.54 -5.73
CA GLU A 97 41.14 7.50 -5.09
C GLU A 97 42.15 8.38 -5.84
#